data_AF-A0A353PEK2-F1
#
_entry.id   AF-A0A353PEK2-F1
#
_cell.length_a   1.000
_cell.length_b   1.000
_cell.length_c   1.000
_cell.angle_alpha   90.00
_cell.angle_beta   90.00
_cell.angle_gamma   90.00
#
_symmetry.space_group_name_H-M   'P 1'
#
loop_
_entity.id
_entity.type
_entity.pdbx_description
1 polymer ?
#
loop_
_entity_poly.entity_id
_entity_poly.type
_entity_poly.pdbx_seq_one_letter_code
_entity_poly.pdbx_strand_id
1 'polypeptide(L)'
;IGNGICLPAGPLREPVRRLATADAVVIQGEEFDIRRPVRRMSLPLGDTLDVATARQRRPLAAFGGQTVHAIAGIGHPQRFFNALREAGLRV
;
A
#
# COMPACT_ATOMS: atom_id res chain seq x y z
N ILE A 1 -10.83 7.69 -10.46
CA ILE A 1 -10.78 6.51 -9.54
C ILE A 1 -10.81 5.24 -10.39
N GLY A 2 -9.68 4.54 -10.50
CA GLY A 2 -9.57 3.33 -11.35
C GLY A 2 -10.05 3.57 -12.78
N ASN A 3 -10.58 2.53 -13.43
CA ASN A 3 -11.23 2.63 -14.74
C ASN A 3 -12.72 3.06 -14.66
N GLY A 4 -13.23 3.39 -13.47
CA GLY A 4 -14.62 3.82 -13.26
C GLY A 4 -15.70 2.73 -13.35
N ILE A 5 -15.33 1.48 -13.65
CA ILE A 5 -16.27 0.39 -13.91
C ILE A 5 -16.32 -0.58 -12.70
N CYS A 6 -17.52 -1.09 -12.40
CA CYS A 6 -17.72 -2.10 -11.36
C CYS A 6 -17.31 -3.50 -11.83
N LEU A 7 -17.04 -4.40 -10.88
CA LEU A 7 -16.78 -5.81 -11.15
C LEU A 7 -17.92 -6.44 -11.97
N PRO A 8 -17.61 -7.32 -12.95
CA PRO A 8 -16.27 -7.81 -13.31
C PRO A 8 -15.50 -6.93 -14.32
N ALA A 9 -16.14 -5.92 -14.94
CA ALA A 9 -15.55 -5.11 -16.01
C ALA A 9 -14.53 -4.05 -15.50
N GLY A 10 -14.47 -3.83 -14.19
CA GLY A 10 -13.44 -3.04 -13.54
C GLY A 10 -13.25 -3.41 -12.07
N PRO A 11 -12.28 -2.82 -11.36
CA PRO A 11 -11.91 -3.23 -10.02
C PRO A 11 -12.85 -2.67 -8.92
N LEU A 12 -13.81 -1.81 -9.27
CA LEU A 12 -14.69 -1.19 -8.27
C LEU A 12 -15.75 -2.19 -7.78
N ARG A 13 -16.03 -2.19 -6.48
CA ARG A 13 -17.12 -2.99 -5.90
C ARG A 13 -18.46 -2.27 -5.94
N GLU A 14 -18.43 -0.95 -5.89
CA GLU A 14 -19.59 -0.07 -5.94
C GLU A 14 -19.32 1.07 -6.94
N PRO A 15 -20.37 1.65 -7.56
CA PRO A 15 -20.17 2.77 -8.49
C PRO A 15 -19.63 4.00 -7.76
N VAL A 16 -18.86 4.82 -8.47
CA VAL A 16 -18.23 6.06 -7.93
C VAL A 16 -19.22 6.98 -7.21
N ARG A 17 -20.50 6.99 -7.64
CA ARG A 17 -21.58 7.76 -7.00
C ARG A 17 -21.77 7.46 -5.50
N ARG A 18 -21.36 6.28 -5.02
CA ARG A 18 -21.41 5.92 -3.58
C ARG A 18 -20.61 6.88 -2.71
N LEU A 19 -19.55 7.50 -3.26
CA LEU A 19 -18.78 8.50 -2.55
C LEU A 19 -19.60 9.72 -2.13
N ALA A 20 -20.72 10.02 -2.80
CA ALA A 20 -21.56 11.16 -2.44
C ALA A 20 -22.20 11.02 -1.06
N THR A 21 -22.42 9.79 -0.58
CA THR A 21 -23.04 9.51 0.71
C THR A 21 -22.04 9.25 1.83
N ALA A 22 -20.74 9.33 1.57
CA ALA A 22 -19.71 9.09 2.58
C ALA A 22 -19.50 10.36 3.44
N ASP A 23 -19.51 10.22 4.76
CA ASP A 23 -19.24 11.34 5.68
C ASP A 23 -17.79 11.82 5.57
N ALA A 24 -16.86 10.89 5.38
CA ALA A 24 -15.44 11.16 5.19
C ALA A 24 -14.86 10.32 4.05
N VAL A 25 -13.86 10.88 3.36
CA VAL A 25 -13.11 10.18 2.30
C VAL A 25 -11.64 10.17 2.67
N VAL A 26 -11.06 8.97 2.74
CA VAL A 26 -9.63 8.77 2.97
C VAL A 26 -9.01 8.23 1.69
N ILE A 27 -7.95 8.87 1.22
CA ILE A 27 -7.17 8.40 0.08
C ILE A 27 -5.82 7.86 0.52
N GLN A 28 -5.43 6.71 -0.05
CA GLN A 28 -4.14 6.09 0.17
C GLN A 28 -3.30 6.18 -1.10
N GLY A 29 -2.10 6.76 -1.00
CA GLY A 29 -1.18 6.88 -2.13
C GLY A 29 -1.28 8.21 -2.88
N GLU A 30 -1.18 8.15 -4.20
CA GLU A 30 -1.12 9.32 -5.09
C GLU A 30 -2.42 10.14 -5.13
N GLU A 31 -2.33 11.30 -5.77
CA GLU A 31 -3.41 12.25 -5.90
C GLU A 31 -4.51 11.70 -6.82
N PHE A 32 -5.71 11.55 -6.25
CA PHE A 32 -6.90 11.26 -7.02
C PHE A 32 -7.64 12.58 -7.24
N ASP A 33 -8.08 12.84 -8.47
CA ASP A 33 -9.04 13.92 -8.74
C ASP A 33 -10.39 13.56 -8.11
N ILE A 34 -10.57 13.98 -6.86
CA ILE A 34 -11.80 13.84 -6.10
C ILE A 34 -12.24 15.24 -5.70
N ARG A 35 -13.37 15.69 -6.26
CA ARG A 35 -13.95 17.03 -6.03
C ARG A 35 -14.68 17.15 -4.68
N ARG A 36 -14.02 16.78 -3.58
CA ARG A 36 -14.47 16.99 -2.20
C ARG A 36 -13.29 16.93 -1.23
N PRO A 37 -13.44 17.40 0.03
CA PRO A 37 -12.40 17.24 1.04
C PRO A 37 -12.02 15.76 1.23
N VAL A 38 -10.72 15.48 1.21
CA VAL A 38 -10.15 14.15 1.43
C VAL A 38 -9.09 14.19 2.53
N ARG A 39 -8.98 13.12 3.30
CA ARG A 39 -7.86 12.89 4.20
C ARG A 39 -6.83 12.01 3.50
N ARG A 40 -5.57 12.46 3.47
CA ARG A 40 -4.48 11.65 2.93
C ARG A 40 -3.93 10.70 3.99
N MET A 41 -3.69 9.47 3.59
CA MET A 41 -3.04 8.44 4.41
C MET A 41 -1.84 7.86 3.64
N SER A 42 -0.72 7.73 4.33
CA SER A 42 0.44 6.96 3.87
C SER A 42 0.65 5.76 4.78
N LEU A 43 1.09 4.65 4.18
CA LEU A 43 1.45 3.42 4.88
C LEU A 43 2.84 3.00 4.40
N PRO A 44 3.91 3.66 4.87
CA PRO A 44 5.28 3.23 4.58
C PRO A 44 5.57 1.91 5.30
N LEU A 45 6.59 1.19 4.83
CA LEU A 45 7.12 0.05 5.58
C LEU A 45 7.79 0.55 6.86
N GLY A 46 7.47 -0.08 7.98
CA GLY A 46 8.06 0.20 9.29
C GLY A 46 9.13 -0.84 9.64
N ASP A 47 9.17 -1.19 10.92
CA ASP A 47 10.09 -2.22 11.42
C ASP A 47 9.75 -3.61 10.87
N THR A 48 10.80 -4.37 10.60
CA THR A 48 10.71 -5.82 10.41
C THR A 48 10.44 -6.50 11.74
N LEU A 49 9.68 -7.58 11.71
CA LEU A 49 9.40 -8.42 12.86
C LEU A 49 9.91 -9.84 12.56
N ASP A 50 10.70 -10.39 13.47
CA ASP A 50 11.06 -11.80 13.43
C ASP A 50 9.80 -12.66 13.53
N VAL A 51 9.52 -13.46 12.49
CA VAL A 51 8.29 -14.26 12.40
C VAL A 51 8.30 -15.46 13.35
N ALA A 52 9.47 -16.02 13.65
CA ALA A 52 9.58 -17.21 14.49
C ALA A 52 9.30 -16.90 15.97
N THR A 53 9.73 -15.72 16.44
CA THR A 53 9.69 -15.34 17.86
C THR A 53 8.73 -14.20 18.16
N ALA A 54 8.40 -13.36 17.17
CA ALA A 54 7.62 -12.13 17.32
C ALA A 54 8.14 -11.15 18.40
N ARG A 55 9.40 -11.30 18.82
CA ARG A 55 10.01 -10.52 19.92
C ARG A 55 11.05 -9.53 19.44
N GLN A 56 11.69 -9.81 18.31
CA GLN A 56 12.72 -8.94 17.76
C GLN A 56 12.12 -8.06 16.67
N ARG A 57 12.11 -6.75 16.93
CA ARG A 57 11.85 -5.72 15.92
C ARG A 57 13.16 -5.11 15.50
N ARG A 58 13.36 -4.98 14.20
CA ARG A 58 14.52 -4.29 13.64
C ARG A 58 14.05 -3.30 12.59
N PRO A 59 14.58 -2.07 12.57
CA PRO A 59 14.23 -1.13 11.51
C PRO A 59 14.62 -1.73 10.16
N LEU A 60 13.79 -1.54 9.12
CA LEU A 60 14.06 -2.07 7.79
C LEU A 60 15.43 -1.63 7.24
N ALA A 61 15.85 -0.42 7.60
CA ALA A 61 17.17 0.13 7.27
C ALA A 61 18.35 -0.72 7.80
N ALA A 62 18.16 -1.53 8.83
CA ALA A 62 19.19 -2.46 9.33
C ALA A 62 19.55 -3.57 8.32
N PHE A 63 18.76 -3.71 7.25
CA PHE A 63 19.00 -4.64 6.14
C PHE A 63 19.52 -3.93 4.87
N GLY A 64 19.79 -2.61 4.96
CA GLY A 64 20.27 -1.81 3.83
C GLY A 64 21.52 -2.41 3.18
N GLY A 65 21.54 -2.41 1.85
CA GLY A 65 22.62 -2.99 1.06
C GLY A 65 22.63 -4.51 1.01
N GLN A 66 21.74 -5.23 1.71
CA GLN A 66 21.71 -6.70 1.67
C GLN A 66 20.88 -7.20 0.47
N THR A 67 21.20 -8.40 -0.01
CA THR A 67 20.34 -9.13 -0.96
C THR A 67 19.44 -10.07 -0.18
N VAL A 68 18.13 -10.01 -0.44
CA VAL A 68 17.15 -10.86 0.25
C VAL A 68 16.21 -11.51 -0.75
N HIS A 69 15.70 -12.69 -0.41
CA HIS A 69 14.57 -13.27 -1.11
C HIS A 69 13.29 -12.75 -0.48
N ALA A 70 12.49 -12.01 -1.25
CA ALA A 70 11.23 -11.43 -0.80
C ALA A 70 10.04 -12.13 -1.47
N ILE A 71 8.98 -12.37 -0.68
CA ILE A 71 7.74 -13.00 -1.15
C ILE A 71 6.57 -12.09 -0.72
N ALA A 72 5.61 -11.88 -1.62
CA ALA A 72 4.45 -11.02 -1.39
C ALA A 72 3.15 -11.70 -1.85
N GLY A 73 2.26 -11.98 -0.90
CA GLY A 73 0.91 -12.50 -1.14
C GLY A 73 -0.16 -11.42 -0.93
N ILE A 74 -0.07 -10.30 -1.65
CA ILE A 74 -0.97 -9.13 -1.50
C ILE A 74 -1.49 -8.66 -2.86
N GLY A 75 -2.56 -7.86 -2.88
CA GLY A 75 -3.23 -7.44 -4.13
C GLY A 75 -2.41 -6.54 -5.07
N HIS A 76 -1.35 -5.87 -4.58
CA HIS A 76 -0.42 -5.10 -5.42
C HIS A 76 1.03 -5.36 -5.00
N PRO A 77 1.62 -6.51 -5.38
CA PRO A 77 2.95 -6.93 -4.92
C PRO A 77 4.06 -5.93 -5.24
N GLN A 78 4.00 -5.29 -6.43
CA GLN A 78 5.03 -4.34 -6.88
C GLN A 78 5.29 -3.20 -5.87
N ARG A 79 4.24 -2.71 -5.18
CA ARG A 79 4.38 -1.68 -4.15
C ARG A 79 5.26 -2.11 -2.98
N PHE A 80 5.22 -3.40 -2.60
CA PHE A 80 6.07 -3.95 -1.56
C PHE A 80 7.52 -4.04 -2.00
N PHE A 81 7.80 -4.61 -3.18
CA PHE A 81 9.16 -4.72 -3.71
C PHE A 81 9.81 -3.34 -3.95
N ASN A 82 9.04 -2.36 -4.45
CA ASN A 82 9.53 -0.99 -4.60
C ASN A 82 9.92 -0.38 -3.25
N ALA A 83 9.08 -0.54 -2.21
CA ALA A 83 9.39 -0.04 -0.88
C ALA A 83 10.64 -0.72 -0.26
N LEU A 84 10.90 -2.00 -0.54
CA LEU A 84 12.15 -2.66 -0.13
C LEU A 84 13.38 -2.08 -0.85
N ARG A 85 13.28 -1.80 -2.15
CA ARG A 85 14.36 -1.16 -2.92
C ARG A 85 14.63 0.27 -2.48
N GLU A 86 13.58 1.03 -2.18
CA GLU A 86 13.67 2.37 -1.59
C GLU A 86 14.36 2.35 -0.23
N ALA A 87 14.17 1.28 0.55
CA ALA A 87 14.89 1.05 1.80
C ALA A 87 16.32 0.52 1.62
N GLY A 88 16.80 0.37 0.37
CA GLY A 88 18.16 -0.02 0.04
C GLY A 88 18.41 -1.53 -0.01
N LEU A 89 17.36 -2.37 0.03
CA LEU A 89 17.50 -3.81 -0.13
C LEU A 89 17.55 -4.18 -1.62
N ARG A 90 18.29 -5.25 -1.94
CA ARG A 90 18.32 -5.87 -3.27
C ARG A 90 17.34 -7.04 -3.29
N VAL A 91 16.25 -6.89 -4.05
CA VAL A 91 15.12 -7.85 -4.16
C VAL A 91 14.65 -8.05 -5.58
#